data_AF-G0R5F0-F1
#
_entry.id   AF-G0R5F0-F1
#
_cell.length_a   1.000
_cell.length_b   1.000
_cell.length_c   1.000
_cell.angle_alpha   90.00
_cell.angle_beta   90.00
_cell.angle_gamma   90.00
#
_symmetry.space_group_name_H-M   'P 1'
#
loop_
_entity.id
_entity.type
_entity.pdbx_description
1 polymer ?
#
loop_
_entity_poly.entity_id
_entity_poly.type
_entity_poly.pdbx_seq_one_letter_code
_entity_poly.pdbx_strand_id
1 'polypeptide(L)'
;MSNKECELDNIIKKDLNRTYNEYTQIFDTNNKENIIDEQNRLQRILRAYSHFDKEVGYTGGMNFIVISLLLNLNPQNDREVEIIDNSFEENVFWIFVHIMLQKNWRLLFLDGTPGIFQILDKFDIKLQQELPQIRQKIIDCGLSVYICFPQYFFTILLYNSPKNFQKRVIDLFLFKGEEALMQIIINMLNFCQDIILKIEDTEDIMQFLRKGIMIKCQNILKFEQDEEQYLVC
;
A
#
# COMPACT_ATOMS: atom_id res chain seq x y z
N MET A 1 13.95 -22.43 20.75
CA MET A 1 12.87 -21.76 19.98
C MET A 1 11.58 -22.49 20.29
N SER A 2 10.55 -21.76 20.69
CA SER A 2 9.23 -22.39 20.93
C SER A 2 8.57 -22.78 19.61
N ASN A 3 7.66 -23.77 19.59
CA ASN A 3 6.94 -24.17 18.37
C ASN A 3 6.22 -22.99 17.69
N LYS A 4 5.72 -22.01 18.47
CA LYS A 4 5.04 -20.81 17.96
C LYS A 4 5.98 -19.85 17.22
N GLU A 5 7.24 -19.72 17.66
CA GLU A 5 8.23 -18.89 16.96
C GLU A 5 8.58 -19.50 15.59
N CYS A 6 8.65 -20.83 15.51
CA CYS A 6 8.92 -21.56 14.28
C CYS A 6 7.77 -21.40 13.26
N GLU A 7 6.52 -21.46 13.72
CA GLU A 7 5.33 -21.26 12.87
C GLU A 7 5.25 -19.84 12.31
N LEU A 8 5.47 -18.82 13.15
CA LEU A 8 5.51 -17.41 12.73
C LEU A 8 6.59 -17.17 11.66
N ASP A 9 7.81 -17.65 11.89
CA ASP A 9 8.92 -17.51 10.94
C ASP A 9 8.59 -18.17 9.59
N ASN A 10 7.87 -19.30 9.60
CA ASN A 10 7.45 -19.97 8.38
C ASN A 10 6.38 -19.19 7.61
N ILE A 11 5.41 -18.59 8.31
CA ILE A 11 4.36 -17.76 7.71
C ILE A 11 4.99 -16.52 7.08
N ILE A 12 5.84 -15.81 7.82
CA ILE A 12 6.55 -14.62 7.31
C ILE A 12 7.35 -15.02 6.07
N LYS A 13 8.20 -16.05 6.14
CA LYS A 13 9.01 -16.50 4.98
C LYS A 13 8.18 -16.83 3.74
N LYS A 14 7.02 -17.46 3.92
CA LYS A 14 6.12 -17.76 2.81
C LYS A 14 5.60 -16.49 2.14
N ASP A 15 5.19 -15.49 2.93
CA ASP A 15 4.70 -14.22 2.40
C ASP A 15 5.82 -13.34 1.83
N LEU A 16 7.04 -13.39 2.38
CA LEU A 16 8.21 -12.69 1.82
C LEU A 16 8.46 -13.09 0.36
N ASN A 17 8.45 -14.39 0.06
CA ASN A 17 8.68 -14.88 -1.30
C ASN A 17 7.65 -14.33 -2.30
N ARG A 18 6.37 -14.28 -1.90
CA ARG A 18 5.30 -13.70 -2.73
C ARG A 18 5.49 -12.19 -2.90
N THR A 19 5.73 -11.48 -1.80
CA THR A 19 5.95 -10.03 -1.77
C THR A 19 7.08 -9.63 -2.71
N TYR A 20 8.21 -10.31 -2.65
CA TYR A 20 9.36 -9.98 -3.47
C TYR A 20 9.14 -10.24 -4.95
N ASN A 21 8.50 -11.35 -5.32
CA ASN A 21 8.18 -11.61 -6.74
C ASN A 21 7.32 -10.49 -7.36
N GLU A 22 6.41 -9.91 -6.57
CA GLU A 22 5.59 -8.78 -6.98
C GLU A 22 6.40 -7.47 -7.02
N TYR A 23 7.33 -7.26 -6.07
CA TYR A 23 8.16 -6.05 -6.01
C TYR A 23 9.33 -6.04 -7.00
N THR A 24 9.89 -7.18 -7.39
CA THR A 24 10.94 -7.28 -8.42
C THR A 24 10.48 -6.79 -9.79
N GLN A 25 9.17 -6.72 -10.04
CA GLN A 25 8.61 -6.14 -11.26
C GLN A 25 8.49 -4.61 -11.20
N ILE A 26 8.48 -4.03 -10.00
CA ILE A 26 8.24 -2.59 -9.75
C ILE A 26 9.56 -1.85 -9.52
N PHE A 27 10.61 -2.56 -9.08
CA PHE A 27 11.90 -1.96 -8.72
C PHE A 27 13.07 -2.66 -9.43
N ASP A 28 14.00 -1.86 -9.93
CA ASP A 28 15.14 -2.27 -10.75
C ASP A 28 16.18 -3.03 -9.91
N THR A 29 15.94 -4.33 -9.68
CA THR A 29 16.80 -5.18 -8.83
C THR A 29 17.93 -5.82 -9.63
N ASN A 30 18.80 -4.99 -10.23
CA ASN A 30 19.96 -5.47 -10.99
C ASN A 30 21.04 -6.15 -10.12
N ASN A 31 20.85 -6.23 -8.79
CA ASN A 31 21.78 -6.91 -7.89
C ASN A 31 21.06 -7.86 -6.91
N LYS A 32 21.28 -9.17 -7.07
CA LYS A 32 20.65 -10.23 -6.28
C LYS A 32 21.05 -10.22 -4.80
N GLU A 33 22.25 -9.72 -4.45
CA GLU A 33 22.69 -9.65 -3.05
C GLU A 33 21.87 -8.64 -2.25
N ASN A 34 21.51 -7.51 -2.86
CA ASN A 34 20.64 -6.50 -2.25
C ASN A 34 19.24 -7.04 -1.96
N ILE A 35 18.75 -7.99 -2.77
CA ILE A 35 17.43 -8.62 -2.57
C ILE A 35 17.41 -9.44 -1.28
N ILE A 36 18.48 -10.20 -1.01
CA ILE A 36 18.56 -11.07 0.17
C ILE A 36 18.69 -10.24 1.45
N ASP A 37 19.48 -9.17 1.43
CA ASP A 37 19.60 -8.28 2.60
C ASP A 37 18.25 -7.63 2.96
N GLU A 38 17.55 -7.09 1.96
CA GLU A 38 16.23 -6.48 2.18
C GLU A 38 15.19 -7.50 2.68
N GLN A 39 15.22 -8.75 2.17
CA GLN A 39 14.35 -9.83 2.67
C GLN A 39 14.60 -10.11 4.15
N ASN A 40 15.87 -10.14 4.55
CA ASN A 40 16.24 -10.34 5.94
C ASN A 40 15.81 -9.17 6.83
N ARG A 41 15.95 -7.93 6.36
CA ARG A 41 15.46 -6.72 7.05
C ARG A 41 13.94 -6.79 7.25
N LEU A 42 13.21 -7.10 6.18
CA LEU A 42 11.76 -7.25 6.23
C LEU A 42 11.34 -8.32 7.25
N GLN A 43 12.01 -9.48 7.25
CA GLN A 43 11.74 -10.54 8.23
C GLN A 43 11.97 -10.06 9.67
N ARG A 44 13.10 -9.39 9.93
CA ARG A 44 13.46 -8.91 11.28
C ARG A 44 12.46 -7.88 11.80
N ILE A 45 12.06 -6.92 10.97
CA ILE A 45 11.08 -5.89 11.35
C ILE A 45 9.71 -6.51 11.66
N LEU A 46 9.19 -7.38 10.77
CA LEU A 46 7.89 -8.03 10.98
C LEU A 46 7.90 -8.93 12.22
N ARG A 47 9.00 -9.68 12.42
CA ARG A 47 9.19 -10.49 13.62
C ARG A 47 9.25 -9.60 14.86
N ALA A 48 10.02 -8.53 14.86
CA ALA A 48 10.09 -7.61 16.00
C ALA A 48 8.71 -7.02 16.33
N TYR A 49 7.96 -6.58 15.31
CA TYR A 49 6.62 -6.02 15.50
C TYR A 49 5.65 -7.05 16.10
N SER A 50 5.66 -8.30 15.60
CA SER A 50 4.78 -9.36 16.14
C SER A 50 5.04 -9.69 17.62
N HIS A 51 6.26 -9.45 18.12
CA HIS A 51 6.59 -9.59 19.55
C HIS A 51 6.22 -8.33 20.35
N PHE A 52 6.29 -7.17 19.70
CA PHE A 52 5.96 -5.87 20.28
C PHE A 52 4.45 -5.72 20.49
N ASP A 53 3.64 -6.04 19.48
CA ASP A 53 2.18 -6.06 19.53
C ASP A 53 1.67 -7.50 19.37
N LYS A 54 1.63 -8.24 20.49
CA LYS A 54 1.24 -9.65 20.51
C LYS A 54 -0.24 -9.90 20.21
N GLU A 55 -1.08 -8.87 20.40
CA GLU A 55 -2.51 -8.98 20.14
C GLU A 55 -2.76 -9.07 18.63
N VAL A 56 -2.02 -8.28 17.85
CA VAL A 56 -2.07 -8.33 16.39
C VAL A 56 -1.17 -9.42 15.82
N GLY A 57 0.04 -9.57 16.37
CA GLY A 57 1.06 -10.48 15.83
C GLY A 57 1.51 -10.08 14.43
N TYR A 58 1.54 -11.05 13.52
CA TYR A 58 1.78 -10.83 12.09
C TYR A 58 0.57 -11.29 11.28
N THR A 59 0.12 -10.43 10.37
CA THR A 59 -0.94 -10.72 9.41
C THR A 59 -0.51 -10.33 8.01
N GLY A 60 -0.99 -11.06 7.00
CA GLY A 60 -0.78 -10.71 5.60
C GLY A 60 -1.27 -9.28 5.30
N GLY A 61 -0.47 -8.52 4.55
CA GLY A 61 -0.69 -7.08 4.31
C GLY A 61 0.40 -6.22 4.93
N MET A 62 0.85 -6.54 6.15
CA MET A 62 1.91 -5.80 6.85
C MET A 62 3.22 -5.80 6.10
N ASN A 63 3.55 -6.94 5.48
CA ASN A 63 4.71 -7.12 4.63
C ASN A 63 4.79 -6.08 3.52
N PHE A 64 3.65 -5.67 2.94
CA PHE A 64 3.60 -4.66 1.88
C PHE A 64 3.89 -3.25 2.40
N ILE A 65 3.44 -2.93 3.61
CA ILE A 65 3.74 -1.64 4.24
C ILE A 65 5.25 -1.58 4.55
N VAL A 66 5.79 -2.60 5.23
CA VAL A 66 7.18 -2.59 5.66
C VAL A 66 8.15 -2.63 4.48
N ILE A 67 7.90 -3.44 3.45
CA ILE A 67 8.78 -3.45 2.26
C ILE A 67 8.74 -2.10 1.54
N SER A 68 7.59 -1.45 1.46
CA SER A 68 7.49 -0.13 0.85
C SER A 68 8.28 0.90 1.64
N LEU A 69 8.21 0.88 2.97
CA LEU A 69 9.02 1.76 3.81
C LEU A 69 10.51 1.48 3.60
N LEU A 70 10.94 0.21 3.64
CA LEU A 70 12.32 -0.18 3.36
C LEU A 70 12.81 0.39 2.02
N LEU A 71 12.01 0.24 0.96
CA LEU A 71 12.42 0.68 -0.38
C LEU A 71 12.37 2.20 -0.57
N ASN A 72 11.41 2.89 0.05
CA ASN A 72 11.24 4.34 -0.13
C ASN A 72 12.17 5.16 0.75
N LEU A 73 12.56 4.62 1.91
CA LEU A 73 13.39 5.32 2.88
C LEU A 73 14.86 4.88 2.84
N ASN A 74 15.22 3.85 2.05
CA ASN A 74 16.61 3.39 1.93
C ASN A 74 17.51 4.56 1.44
N PRO A 75 18.52 5.00 2.22
CA PRO A 75 19.36 6.14 1.88
C PRO A 75 20.10 5.98 0.54
N GLN A 76 20.42 4.75 0.14
CA GLN A 76 21.10 4.45 -1.12
C GLN A 76 20.24 4.75 -2.35
N ASN A 77 18.92 4.91 -2.17
CA ASN A 77 18.00 5.25 -3.25
C ASN A 77 17.91 6.75 -3.52
N ASP A 78 18.41 7.59 -2.62
CA ASP A 78 18.49 9.03 -2.81
C ASP A 78 19.96 9.38 -3.07
N ARG A 79 20.27 9.79 -4.30
CA ARG A 79 21.64 10.04 -4.80
C ARG A 79 22.42 11.14 -4.04
N GLU A 80 21.80 11.78 -3.06
CA GLU A 80 22.34 12.89 -2.29
C GLU A 80 22.80 12.51 -0.87
N VAL A 81 22.56 11.26 -0.42
CA VAL A 81 22.88 10.85 0.96
C VAL A 81 24.05 9.85 0.97
N GLU A 82 25.27 10.35 1.21
CA GLU A 82 26.49 9.54 1.32
C GLU A 82 26.60 8.73 2.62
N ILE A 83 25.73 8.97 3.60
CA ILE A 83 25.79 8.29 4.90
C ILE A 83 24.83 7.09 4.87
N ILE A 84 25.41 5.89 4.74
CA ILE A 84 24.71 4.64 5.05
C ILE A 84 24.53 4.60 6.57
N ASP A 85 23.39 5.10 7.02
CA ASP A 85 23.02 5.03 8.43
C ASP A 85 22.59 3.59 8.78
N ASN A 86 23.36 2.94 9.65
CA ASN A 86 23.02 1.62 10.20
C ASN A 86 21.70 1.63 11.00
N SER A 87 21.16 2.81 11.34
CA SER A 87 19.85 2.97 11.99
C SER A 87 18.66 2.86 11.04
N PHE A 88 18.89 2.77 9.72
CA PHE A 88 17.79 2.78 8.73
C PHE A 88 16.68 1.75 9.02
N GLU A 89 17.07 0.50 9.30
CA GLU A 89 16.13 -0.58 9.63
C GLU A 89 15.34 -0.28 10.91
N GLU A 90 16.00 0.29 11.91
CA GLU A 90 15.36 0.71 13.17
C GLU A 90 14.37 1.86 12.93
N ASN A 91 14.72 2.83 12.09
CA ASN A 91 13.82 3.91 11.70
C ASN A 91 12.57 3.37 11.01
N VAL A 92 12.72 2.42 10.09
CA VAL A 92 11.58 1.77 9.44
C VAL A 92 10.71 1.03 10.47
N PHE A 93 11.31 0.33 11.43
CA PHE A 93 10.57 -0.31 12.51
C PHE A 93 9.75 0.71 13.31
N TRP A 94 10.35 1.83 13.74
CA TRP A 94 9.63 2.83 14.53
C TRP A 94 8.56 3.59 13.73
N ILE A 95 8.79 3.85 12.44
CA ILE A 95 7.77 4.39 11.54
C ILE A 95 6.61 3.40 11.40
N PHE A 96 6.90 2.10 11.24
CA PHE A 96 5.85 1.08 11.18
C PHE A 96 5.07 1.00 12.50
N VAL A 97 5.74 1.04 13.66
CA VAL A 97 5.08 1.14 14.98
C VAL A 97 4.23 2.39 15.09
N HIS A 98 4.70 3.54 14.60
CA HIS A 98 3.93 4.78 14.58
C HIS A 98 2.67 4.65 13.72
N ILE A 99 2.76 4.05 12.53
CA ILE A 99 1.60 3.75 11.68
C ILE A 99 0.61 2.88 12.44
N MET A 100 1.07 1.79 13.06
CA MET A 100 0.19 0.82 13.68
C MET A 100 -0.49 1.37 14.94
N LEU A 101 0.24 2.07 15.80
CA LEU A 101 -0.27 2.59 17.08
C LEU A 101 -0.83 4.01 16.96
N GLN A 102 -0.04 4.96 16.45
CA GLN A 102 -0.41 6.39 16.47
C GLN A 102 -1.39 6.74 15.35
N LYS A 103 -1.28 6.10 14.17
CA LYS A 103 -2.30 6.18 13.12
C LYS A 103 -3.40 5.13 13.27
N ASN A 104 -3.35 4.34 14.35
CA ASN A 104 -4.34 3.33 14.72
C ASN A 104 -4.58 2.26 13.63
N TRP A 105 -3.61 2.05 12.73
CA TRP A 105 -3.74 1.11 11.62
C TRP A 105 -3.78 -0.35 12.09
N ARG A 106 -3.35 -0.62 13.33
CA ARG A 106 -3.45 -1.96 13.94
C ARG A 106 -4.87 -2.52 13.93
N LEU A 107 -5.90 -1.69 14.01
CA LEU A 107 -7.30 -2.14 14.02
C LEU A 107 -7.71 -2.86 12.73
N LEU A 108 -7.03 -2.60 11.61
CA LEU A 108 -7.29 -3.34 10.37
C LEU A 108 -6.82 -4.79 10.49
N PHE A 109 -5.82 -5.05 11.33
CA PHE A 109 -5.12 -6.33 11.42
C PHE A 109 -5.46 -7.14 12.67
N LEU A 110 -6.28 -6.61 13.57
CA LEU A 110 -6.86 -7.40 14.66
C LEU A 110 -7.84 -8.45 14.12
N ASP A 111 -8.09 -9.47 14.93
CA ASP A 111 -9.09 -10.51 14.62
C ASP A 111 -10.46 -9.88 14.30
N GLY A 112 -11.06 -10.32 13.20
CA GLY A 112 -12.31 -9.74 12.68
C GLY A 112 -12.16 -8.38 11.99
N THR A 113 -10.93 -7.86 11.87
CA THR A 113 -10.56 -6.64 11.13
C THR A 113 -11.46 -5.43 11.40
N PRO A 114 -11.81 -5.09 12.64
CA PRO A 114 -12.81 -4.07 12.94
C PRO A 114 -12.50 -2.69 12.33
N GLY A 115 -11.22 -2.36 12.20
CA GLY A 115 -10.79 -1.10 11.60
C GLY A 115 -11.15 -0.98 10.12
N ILE A 116 -11.17 -2.08 9.35
CA ILE A 116 -11.48 -2.01 7.92
C ILE A 116 -12.94 -1.60 7.69
N PHE A 117 -13.86 -2.14 8.48
CA PHE A 117 -15.29 -1.81 8.38
C PHE A 117 -15.52 -0.33 8.73
N GLN A 118 -14.90 0.17 9.80
CA GLN A 118 -15.01 1.57 10.19
C GLN A 118 -14.52 2.53 9.10
N ILE A 119 -13.39 2.21 8.46
CA ILE A 119 -12.84 3.02 7.37
C ILE A 119 -13.75 2.96 6.14
N LEU A 120 -14.26 1.78 5.81
CA LEU A 120 -15.11 1.59 4.64
C LEU A 120 -16.48 2.25 4.79
N ASP A 121 -17.04 2.28 6.01
CA ASP A 121 -18.28 3.01 6.30
C ASP A 121 -18.10 4.51 6.02
N LYS A 122 -17.01 5.11 6.52
CA LYS A 122 -16.67 6.51 6.26
C LYS A 122 -16.39 6.75 4.78
N PHE A 123 -15.67 5.84 4.14
CA PHE A 123 -15.35 5.94 2.73
C PHE A 123 -16.61 5.86 1.85
N ASP A 124 -17.58 5.00 2.18
CA ASP A 124 -18.86 4.93 1.46
C ASP A 124 -19.64 6.24 1.55
N ILE A 125 -19.68 6.85 2.74
CA ILE A 125 -20.30 8.17 2.95
C ILE A 125 -19.60 9.23 2.10
N LYS A 126 -18.26 9.27 2.12
CA LYS A 126 -17.48 10.23 1.33
C LYS A 126 -17.68 10.01 -0.18
N LEU A 127 -17.70 8.76 -0.62
CA LEU A 127 -17.94 8.39 -2.02
C LEU A 127 -19.35 8.81 -2.46
N GLN A 128 -20.37 8.62 -1.60
CA GLN A 128 -21.73 9.09 -1.86
C GLN A 128 -21.80 10.61 -2.02
N GLN A 129 -21.05 11.34 -1.19
CA GLN A 129 -21.04 12.80 -1.20
C GLN A 129 -20.30 13.38 -2.41
N GLU A 130 -19.14 12.83 -2.76
CA GLU A 130 -18.27 13.41 -3.80
C GLU A 130 -18.50 12.79 -5.18
N LEU A 131 -18.80 11.49 -5.27
CA LEU A 131 -18.93 10.75 -6.54
C LEU A 131 -20.17 9.83 -6.54
N PRO A 132 -21.39 10.39 -6.36
CA PRO A 132 -22.61 9.61 -6.22
C PRO A 132 -22.89 8.69 -7.41
N GLN A 133 -22.51 9.11 -8.63
CA GLN A 133 -22.69 8.30 -9.84
C GLN A 133 -21.82 7.04 -9.84
N ILE A 134 -20.56 7.15 -9.40
CA ILE A 134 -19.66 6.00 -9.27
C ILE A 134 -20.17 5.05 -8.18
N ARG A 135 -20.61 5.60 -7.04
CA ARG A 135 -21.20 4.77 -5.98
C ARG A 135 -22.42 4.00 -6.49
N GLN A 136 -23.34 4.69 -7.19
CA GLN A 136 -24.51 4.04 -7.76
C GLN A 136 -24.12 2.97 -8.77
N LYS A 137 -23.14 3.25 -9.63
CA LYS A 137 -22.63 2.28 -10.60
C LYS A 137 -22.10 1.00 -9.93
N ILE A 138 -21.37 1.13 -8.81
CA ILE A 138 -20.89 -0.01 -8.03
C ILE A 138 -22.07 -0.85 -7.51
N ILE A 139 -23.11 -0.19 -6.98
CA ILE A 139 -24.32 -0.85 -6.47
C ILE A 139 -25.10 -1.54 -7.59
N ASP A 140 -25.25 -0.90 -8.75
CA ASP A 140 -25.97 -1.43 -9.91
C ASP A 140 -25.30 -2.69 -10.47
N CYS A 141 -23.97 -2.79 -10.34
CA CYS A 141 -23.19 -4.00 -10.64
C CYS A 141 -23.23 -5.05 -9.51
N GLY A 142 -24.05 -4.87 -8.47
CA GLY A 142 -24.17 -5.81 -7.35
C GLY A 142 -22.93 -5.85 -6.44
N LEU A 143 -22.09 -4.81 -6.48
CA LEU A 143 -20.88 -4.71 -5.66
C LEU A 143 -21.09 -3.72 -4.50
N SER A 144 -20.11 -3.69 -3.60
CA SER A 144 -20.07 -2.72 -2.49
C SER A 144 -18.64 -2.29 -2.21
N VAL A 145 -18.48 -1.19 -1.47
CA VAL A 145 -17.13 -0.71 -1.11
C VAL A 145 -16.33 -1.74 -0.32
N TYR A 146 -17.01 -2.60 0.45
CA TYR A 146 -16.41 -3.67 1.25
C TYR A 146 -15.79 -4.79 0.42
N ILE A 147 -16.17 -4.90 -0.86
CA ILE A 147 -15.60 -5.89 -1.78
C ILE A 147 -14.49 -5.26 -2.61
N CYS A 148 -14.65 -3.98 -2.99
CA CYS A 148 -13.79 -3.33 -3.96
C CYS A 148 -12.54 -2.71 -3.34
N PHE A 149 -12.65 -2.07 -2.17
CA PHE A 149 -11.62 -1.19 -1.64
C PHE A 149 -10.77 -1.68 -0.44
N PRO A 150 -11.02 -2.81 0.26
CA PRO A 150 -10.23 -3.16 1.45
C PRO A 150 -8.71 -3.14 1.21
N GLN A 151 -8.26 -3.67 0.07
CA GLN A 151 -6.84 -3.78 -0.28
C GLN A 151 -6.15 -2.41 -0.37
N TYR A 152 -6.86 -1.34 -0.71
CA TYR A 152 -6.31 0.01 -0.75
C TYR A 152 -5.90 0.48 0.65
N PHE A 153 -6.70 0.18 1.66
CA PHE A 153 -6.43 0.59 3.04
C PHE A 153 -5.43 -0.35 3.73
N PHE A 154 -5.57 -1.66 3.54
CA PHE A 154 -4.63 -2.64 4.09
C PHE A 154 -3.19 -2.40 3.67
N THR A 155 -2.96 -1.89 2.47
CA THR A 155 -1.61 -1.65 1.94
C THR A 155 -1.25 -0.17 1.87
N ILE A 156 -2.08 0.73 2.41
CA ILE A 156 -1.86 2.19 2.40
C ILE A 156 -1.61 2.67 0.95
N LEU A 157 -2.36 2.13 -0.02
CA LEU A 157 -2.19 2.44 -1.44
C LEU A 157 -0.80 2.09 -2.04
N LEU A 158 0.05 1.36 -1.33
CA LEU A 158 1.43 1.09 -1.78
C LEU A 158 1.54 -0.12 -2.71
N TYR A 159 0.62 -1.08 -2.57
CA TYR A 159 0.62 -2.28 -3.41
C TYR A 159 0.40 -1.95 -4.89
N ASN A 160 1.30 -2.43 -5.76
CA ASN A 160 1.31 -2.18 -7.21
C ASN A 160 1.36 -0.70 -7.63
N SER A 161 1.77 0.19 -6.74
CA SER A 161 1.96 1.62 -7.02
C SER A 161 3.38 1.91 -7.49
N PRO A 162 3.64 2.92 -8.35
CA PRO A 162 4.99 3.31 -8.71
C PRO A 162 5.71 3.95 -7.53
N LYS A 163 7.04 3.80 -7.48
CA LYS A 163 7.90 4.36 -6.43
C LYS A 163 7.59 5.84 -6.12
N ASN A 164 7.54 6.71 -7.13
CA ASN A 164 7.33 8.14 -6.93
C ASN A 164 5.96 8.45 -6.31
N PHE A 165 4.93 7.65 -6.64
CA PHE A 165 3.61 7.78 -6.02
C PHE A 165 3.63 7.27 -4.59
N GLN A 166 4.29 6.14 -4.32
CA GLN A 166 4.42 5.57 -2.97
C GLN A 166 5.03 6.58 -1.99
N LYS A 167 6.12 7.28 -2.36
CA LYS A 167 6.72 8.33 -1.51
C LYS A 167 5.69 9.39 -1.10
N ARG A 168 4.95 9.95 -2.07
CA ARG A 168 3.91 10.97 -1.82
C ARG A 168 2.76 10.43 -0.96
N VAL A 169 2.35 9.19 -1.18
CA VAL A 169 1.30 8.54 -0.39
C VAL A 169 1.75 8.37 1.06
N ILE A 170 2.98 7.91 1.29
CA ILE A 170 3.56 7.76 2.64
C ILE A 170 3.60 9.12 3.34
N ASP A 171 4.11 10.17 2.69
CA ASP A 171 4.18 11.51 3.28
C ASP A 171 2.80 12.03 3.69
N LEU A 172 1.83 11.96 2.77
CA LEU A 172 0.46 12.42 3.03
C LEU A 172 -0.22 11.60 4.12
N PHE A 173 -0.01 10.28 4.15
CA PHE A 173 -0.57 9.41 5.17
C PHE A 173 0.06 9.66 6.54
N LEU A 174 1.38 9.80 6.63
CA LEU A 174 2.05 10.12 7.89
C LEU A 174 1.65 11.51 8.40
N PHE A 175 1.35 12.46 7.51
CA PHE A 175 0.86 13.78 7.90
C PHE A 175 -0.61 13.77 8.32
N LYS A 176 -1.53 13.33 7.46
CA LYS A 176 -3.00 13.46 7.65
C LYS A 176 -3.75 12.18 8.01
N GLY A 177 -3.10 11.02 7.90
CA GLY A 177 -3.71 9.71 8.21
C GLY A 177 -4.75 9.26 7.20
N GLU A 178 -5.79 8.60 7.72
CA GLU A 178 -6.89 7.97 6.96
C GLU A 178 -7.54 8.89 5.92
N GLU A 179 -7.78 10.16 6.28
CA GLU A 179 -8.43 11.16 5.41
C GLU A 179 -7.63 11.41 4.12
N ALA A 180 -6.30 11.42 4.19
CA ALA A 180 -5.47 11.57 2.99
C ALA A 180 -5.65 10.38 2.04
N LEU A 181 -5.67 9.15 2.56
CA LEU A 181 -5.87 7.97 1.73
C LEU A 181 -7.25 7.99 1.06
N MET A 182 -8.29 8.27 1.83
CA MET A 182 -9.65 8.37 1.28
C MET A 182 -9.72 9.43 0.16
N GLN A 183 -9.13 10.61 0.37
CA GLN A 183 -9.13 11.66 -0.65
C GLN A 183 -8.32 11.25 -1.90
N ILE A 184 -7.18 10.58 -1.74
CA ILE A 184 -6.40 10.07 -2.88
C ILE A 184 -7.25 9.09 -3.68
N ILE A 185 -7.92 8.14 -3.03
CA ILE A 185 -8.79 7.16 -3.72
C ILE A 185 -9.95 7.86 -4.44
N ILE A 186 -10.61 8.82 -3.80
CA ILE A 186 -11.68 9.62 -4.43
C ILE A 186 -11.16 10.34 -5.67
N ASN A 187 -10.01 11.00 -5.59
CA ASN A 187 -9.44 11.71 -6.73
C ASN A 187 -9.10 10.75 -7.89
N MET A 188 -8.56 9.57 -7.58
CA MET A 188 -8.28 8.53 -8.58
C MET A 188 -9.56 7.98 -9.24
N LEU A 189 -10.64 7.80 -8.46
CA LEU A 189 -11.94 7.39 -8.97
C LEU A 189 -12.55 8.45 -9.89
N ASN A 190 -12.56 9.71 -9.45
CA ASN A 190 -13.05 10.84 -10.25
C ASN A 190 -12.31 10.94 -11.58
N PHE A 191 -10.98 10.80 -11.53
CA PHE A 191 -10.15 10.80 -12.72
C PHE A 191 -10.50 9.68 -13.72
N CYS A 192 -10.94 8.52 -13.22
CA CYS A 192 -11.34 7.38 -14.04
C CYS A 192 -12.85 7.32 -14.30
N GLN A 193 -13.63 8.33 -13.93
CA GLN A 193 -15.09 8.28 -13.91
C GLN A 193 -15.68 7.87 -15.27
N ASP A 194 -15.22 8.49 -16.36
CA ASP A 194 -15.73 8.21 -17.70
C ASP A 194 -15.54 6.76 -18.15
N ILE A 195 -14.49 6.10 -17.63
CA ILE A 195 -14.24 4.68 -17.90
C ILE A 195 -15.16 3.84 -17.02
N ILE A 196 -15.18 4.12 -15.71
CA ILE A 196 -15.97 3.36 -14.73
C ILE A 196 -17.45 3.31 -15.11
N LEU A 197 -18.02 4.45 -15.52
CA LEU A 197 -19.44 4.54 -15.86
C LEU A 197 -19.81 3.77 -17.15
N LYS A 198 -18.85 3.47 -18.02
CA LYS A 198 -19.06 2.73 -19.28
C LYS A 198 -18.90 1.22 -19.15
N ILE A 199 -18.30 0.72 -18.06
CA ILE A 199 -18.11 -0.72 -17.87
C ILE A 199 -19.45 -1.34 -17.49
N GLU A 200 -19.95 -2.31 -18.27
CA GLU A 200 -21.24 -2.96 -17.99
C GLU A 200 -21.09 -4.24 -17.16
N ASP A 201 -20.03 -5.01 -17.43
CA ASP A 201 -19.79 -6.29 -16.78
C ASP A 201 -19.27 -6.14 -15.34
N THR A 202 -19.76 -7.01 -14.46
CA THR A 202 -19.45 -6.95 -13.01
C THR A 202 -18.02 -7.40 -12.70
N GLU A 203 -17.49 -8.38 -13.43
CA GLU A 203 -16.12 -8.84 -13.27
C GLU A 203 -15.15 -7.77 -13.79
N ASP A 204 -15.45 -7.17 -14.94
CA ASP A 204 -14.65 -6.09 -15.52
C ASP A 204 -14.57 -4.87 -14.60
N ILE A 205 -15.70 -4.42 -14.03
CA ILE A 205 -15.69 -3.27 -13.12
C ILE A 205 -14.92 -3.62 -11.84
N MET A 206 -15.08 -4.84 -11.29
CA MET A 206 -14.31 -5.25 -10.12
C MET A 206 -12.81 -5.28 -10.42
N GLN A 207 -12.40 -5.80 -11.57
CA GLN A 207 -11.01 -5.82 -11.99
C GLN A 207 -10.46 -4.40 -12.19
N PHE A 208 -11.24 -3.51 -12.82
CA PHE A 208 -10.85 -2.12 -13.04
C PHE A 208 -10.70 -1.37 -11.71
N LEU A 209 -11.67 -1.52 -10.80
CA LEU A 209 -11.64 -0.88 -9.48
C LEU A 209 -10.49 -1.40 -8.60
N ARG A 210 -10.02 -2.63 -8.79
CA ARG A 210 -8.91 -3.20 -7.99
C ARG A 210 -7.52 -2.92 -8.57
N LYS A 211 -7.40 -2.88 -9.89
CA LYS A 211 -6.09 -2.77 -10.58
C LYS A 211 -6.06 -1.69 -11.65
N GLY A 212 -7.12 -1.58 -12.45
CA GLY A 212 -7.20 -0.68 -13.59
C GLY A 212 -7.02 0.80 -13.24
N ILE A 213 -7.61 1.26 -12.14
CA ILE A 213 -7.48 2.65 -11.68
C ILE A 213 -6.01 3.03 -11.49
N MET A 214 -5.26 2.21 -10.75
CA MET A 214 -3.85 2.49 -10.50
C MET A 214 -3.07 2.56 -11.81
N ILE A 215 -3.18 1.54 -12.66
CA ILE A 215 -2.51 1.49 -13.98
C ILE A 215 -2.83 2.73 -14.82
N LYS A 216 -4.09 3.17 -14.85
CA LYS A 216 -4.50 4.34 -15.62
C LYS A 216 -3.87 5.62 -15.09
N CYS A 217 -3.86 5.82 -13.78
CA CYS A 217 -3.19 6.97 -13.14
C CYS A 217 -1.68 6.97 -13.42
N GLN A 218 -1.03 5.80 -13.40
CA GLN A 218 0.41 5.68 -13.68
C GLN A 218 0.78 6.12 -15.10
N ASN A 219 0.01 5.68 -16.10
CA ASN A 219 0.32 5.94 -17.50
C ASN A 219 0.29 7.44 -17.85
N ILE A 220 -0.54 8.21 -17.16
CA ILE A 220 -0.66 9.66 -17.40
C ILE A 220 0.47 10.41 -16.71
N LEU A 221 0.84 10.03 -15.48
CA LEU A 221 2.02 10.58 -14.81
C LEU A 221 3.32 10.36 -15.60
N LYS A 222 3.42 9.25 -16.35
CA LYS A 222 4.55 9.02 -17.26
C LYS A 222 4.49 9.95 -18.47
N PHE A 223 3.31 10.13 -19.06
CA PHE A 223 3.10 11.03 -20.20
C PHE A 223 3.45 12.49 -19.86
N GLU A 224 3.07 12.98 -18.68
CA GLU A 224 3.39 14.33 -18.21
C GLU A 224 4.90 14.52 -17.99
N GLN A 225 5.59 13.50 -17.50
CA GLN A 225 7.06 13.53 -17.33
C GLN A 225 7.81 13.50 -18.67
N ASP A 226 7.27 12.80 -19.67
CA ASP A 226 7.82 12.78 -21.02
C ASP A 226 7.57 14.14 -21.71
N GLU A 227 6.40 14.77 -21.56
CA GLU A 227 6.12 16.10 -22.13
C GLU A 227 6.95 17.23 -21.49
N GLU A 228 7.20 17.20 -20.17
CA GLU A 228 8.11 18.15 -19.52
C GLU A 228 9.55 18.05 -20.04
N GLN A 229 10.01 16.86 -20.50
CA GLN A 229 11.33 16.72 -21.14
C GLN A 229 11.41 17.39 -22.51
N TYR A 230 10.30 17.51 -23.25
CA TYR A 230 10.27 18.15 -24.57
C TYR A 230 10.09 19.68 -24.52
N LEU A 231 9.70 20.24 -23.37
CA LEU A 231 9.51 21.69 -23.19
C LEU A 231 10.78 22.42 -22.69
N VAL A 232 11.91 21.72 -22.55
CA VAL A 232 13.21 22.29 -22.11
C VAL A 232 14.23 22.37 -23.27
N CYS A 233 13.79 22.32 -24.53
CA CYS A 233 14.62 22.60 -25.71
C CYS A 233 14.33 23.97 -26.33
#